data_AF-A0A7F8RQW2-F1
#
_entry.id   AF-A0A7F8RQW2-F1
#
_cell.length_a   1.000
_cell.length_b   1.000
_cell.length_c   1.000
_cell.angle_alpha   90.00
_cell.angle_beta   90.00
_cell.angle_gamma   90.00
#
_symmetry.space_group_name_H-M   'P 1'
#
loop_
_entity.id
_entity.type
_entity.pdbx_description
1 polymer ?
#
loop_
_entity_poly.entity_id
_entity_poly.type
_entity_poly.pdbx_seq_one_letter_code
_entity_poly.pdbx_strand_id
1 'polypeptide(L)'
;MEGEKDIPELTDTPVLCRLGPKRASRIRKLFNLSKEDDVRQYVVRKPLNKEGKKPRPKAPKIQHLVTPRVLQHKCWRIALKKQHTQENKEKAAEYAKLLAKRMKEAKEKCQEQIAKRRRLSSLRASTSKSESSQK
;
A
#
# COMPACT_ATOMS: atom_id res chain seq x y z
N MET A 1 17.27 -12.13 47.54
CA MET A 1 17.49 -11.79 48.95
C MET A 1 18.89 -11.22 49.01
N GLU A 2 19.03 -9.92 49.25
CA GLU A 2 20.33 -9.35 49.62
C GLU A 2 20.76 -9.96 50.96
N GLY A 3 22.08 -10.11 51.17
CA GLY A 3 22.64 -10.61 52.43
C GLY A 3 22.69 -9.53 53.51
N GLU A 4 22.97 -9.91 54.75
CA GLU A 4 23.00 -9.00 55.93
C GLU A 4 24.08 -7.92 55.90
N LYS A 5 25.12 -8.07 55.08
CA LYS A 5 26.24 -7.12 55.00
C LYS A 5 26.48 -6.69 53.56
N ASP A 6 26.47 -5.39 53.36
CA ASP A 6 26.88 -4.78 52.10
C ASP A 6 28.38 -5.02 51.86
N ILE A 7 28.70 -5.31 50.60
CA ILE A 7 30.07 -5.54 50.16
C ILE A 7 30.65 -4.19 49.72
N PRO A 8 31.73 -3.73 50.36
CA PRO A 8 32.34 -2.46 50.01
C PRO A 8 32.77 -2.47 48.54
N GLU A 9 32.59 -1.33 47.87
CA GLU A 9 32.83 -1.11 46.43
C GLU A 9 31.83 -1.74 45.44
N LEU A 10 31.00 -2.72 45.84
CA LEU A 10 30.06 -3.39 44.93
C LEU A 10 28.61 -2.95 45.13
N THR A 11 28.12 -2.93 46.37
CA THR A 11 26.74 -2.53 46.70
C THR A 11 26.64 -1.09 47.19
N ASP A 12 27.76 -0.48 47.59
CA ASP A 12 27.80 0.87 48.19
C ASP A 12 27.43 2.01 47.24
N THR A 13 27.65 1.86 45.93
CA THR A 13 27.36 2.94 44.96
C THR A 13 26.42 2.47 43.85
N PRO A 14 25.16 2.94 43.83
CA PRO A 14 24.23 2.57 42.77
C PRO A 14 24.61 3.29 41.46
N VAL A 15 25.02 2.53 40.46
CA VAL A 15 25.30 3.06 39.11
C VAL A 15 23.99 3.24 38.34
N LEU A 16 23.60 4.50 38.14
CA LEU A 16 22.38 4.83 37.40
C LEU A 16 22.51 4.53 35.89
N CYS A 17 21.39 4.10 35.29
CA CYS A 17 21.30 3.93 33.84
C CYS A 17 21.52 5.27 33.11
N ARG A 18 22.51 5.29 32.21
CA ARG A 18 22.95 6.53 31.52
C ARG A 18 21.96 7.08 30.50
N LEU A 19 21.08 6.23 29.94
CA LEU A 19 20.14 6.60 28.87
C LEU A 19 18.72 6.15 29.22
N GLY A 20 17.76 7.05 28.99
CA GLY A 20 16.34 6.76 29.11
C GLY A 20 15.74 6.02 27.90
N PRO A 21 14.49 5.54 28.01
CA PRO A 21 13.79 4.88 26.93
C PRO A 21 13.56 5.81 25.71
N LYS A 22 13.73 5.29 24.50
CA LYS A 22 13.56 6.01 23.22
C LYS A 22 12.24 5.75 22.50
N ARG A 23 11.65 4.56 22.69
CA ARG A 23 10.41 4.16 22.01
C ARG A 23 9.21 4.71 22.76
N ALA A 24 8.20 5.20 22.04
CA ALA A 24 7.00 5.78 22.64
C ALA A 24 6.32 4.83 23.64
N SER A 25 6.21 3.54 23.32
CA SER A 25 5.61 2.54 24.21
C SER A 25 6.41 2.31 25.50
N ARG A 26 7.74 2.36 25.45
CA ARG A 26 8.60 2.20 26.63
C ARG A 26 8.55 3.42 27.54
N ILE A 27 8.44 4.62 26.96
CA ILE A 27 8.28 5.86 27.74
C ILE A 27 6.92 5.84 28.46
N ARG A 28 5.85 5.41 27.78
CA ARG A 28 4.52 5.24 28.41
C ARG A 28 4.55 4.27 29.59
N LYS A 29 5.20 3.12 29.42
CA LYS A 29 5.35 2.13 30.50
C LYS A 29 6.16 2.66 31.69
N LEU A 30 7.19 3.46 31.44
CA LEU A 30 8.06 3.97 32.52
C LEU A 30 7.34 4.99 33.42
N PHE A 31 6.51 5.86 32.83
CA PHE A 31 5.77 6.89 33.57
C PHE A 31 4.30 6.53 33.83
N ASN A 32 3.89 5.27 33.57
CA ASN A 32 2.50 4.81 33.67
C ASN A 32 1.49 5.73 32.93
N LEU A 33 1.87 6.23 31.76
CA LEU A 33 1.03 7.13 30.95
C LEU A 33 -0.09 6.37 30.26
N SER A 34 -1.23 7.05 30.07
CA SER A 34 -2.31 6.59 29.21
C SER A 34 -1.94 6.68 27.72
N LYS A 35 -2.83 6.23 26.84
CA LYS A 35 -2.57 6.25 25.39
C LYS A 35 -2.75 7.65 24.81
N GLU A 36 -3.54 8.47 25.49
CA GLU A 36 -3.97 9.81 25.13
C GLU A 36 -2.89 10.84 25.46
N ASP A 37 -2.05 10.55 26.46
CA ASP A 37 -0.98 11.43 26.91
C ASP A 37 0.12 11.67 25.86
N ASP A 38 0.59 12.91 25.78
CA ASP A 38 1.71 13.29 24.91
C ASP A 38 3.06 12.87 25.49
N VAL A 39 3.62 11.81 24.91
CA VAL A 39 4.92 11.25 25.25
C VAL A 39 6.08 12.23 25.07
N ARG A 40 5.94 13.28 24.24
CA ARG A 40 7.03 14.24 23.97
C ARG A 40 7.47 15.02 25.20
N GLN A 41 6.55 15.25 26.12
CA GLN A 41 6.79 16.03 27.33
C GLN A 41 7.59 15.22 28.36
N TYR A 42 7.35 13.91 28.42
CA TYR A 42 7.92 12.99 29.41
C TYR A 42 9.24 12.32 28.96
N VAL A 43 9.91 12.84 27.93
CA VAL A 43 11.21 12.30 27.51
C VAL A 43 12.32 12.73 28.47
N VAL A 44 13.00 11.75 29.07
CA VAL A 44 14.19 12.00 29.90
C VAL A 44 15.27 12.70 29.09
N ARG A 45 15.68 13.90 29.54
CA ARG A 45 16.71 14.73 28.90
C ARG A 45 18.03 14.61 29.64
N LYS A 46 19.12 14.44 28.91
CA LYS A 46 20.47 14.43 29.46
C LYS A 46 21.03 15.86 29.50
N PRO A 47 21.42 16.40 30.67
CA PRO A 47 22.16 17.66 30.71
C PRO A 47 23.56 17.45 30.11
N LEU A 48 23.96 18.37 29.22
CA LEU A 48 25.28 18.36 28.60
C LEU A 48 26.02 19.63 29.04
N ASN A 49 26.93 19.47 30.01
CA ASN A 49 27.81 20.54 30.48
C ASN A 49 29.18 20.32 29.83
N LYS A 50 29.59 21.23 28.95
CA LYS A 50 30.90 21.21 28.30
C LYS A 50 31.62 22.51 28.65
N GLU A 51 32.89 22.42 29.01
CA GLU A 51 33.73 23.59 29.31
C GLU A 51 33.68 24.60 28.15
N GLY A 52 33.47 25.87 28.47
CA GLY A 52 33.34 26.95 27.49
C GLY A 52 32.03 27.01 26.70
N LYS A 53 31.05 26.13 26.95
CA LYS A 53 29.73 26.15 26.29
C LYS A 53 28.60 26.19 27.30
N LYS A 54 27.54 26.96 26.99
CA LYS A 54 26.34 27.01 27.83
C LYS A 54 25.75 25.60 28.03
N PRO A 55 25.35 25.25 29.26
CA PRO A 55 24.75 23.95 29.55
C PRO A 55 23.49 23.76 28.71
N ARG A 56 23.39 22.61 28.02
CA ARG A 56 22.26 22.34 27.12
C ARG A 56 21.68 20.94 27.34
N PRO A 57 20.36 20.77 27.46
CA PRO A 57 19.76 19.45 27.52
C PRO A 57 19.73 18.79 26.14
N LYS A 58 19.93 17.47 26.10
CA LYS A 58 19.78 16.64 24.90
C LYS A 58 18.71 15.58 25.13
N ALA A 59 17.76 15.50 24.21
CA ALA A 59 16.70 14.49 24.20
C ALA A 59 16.90 13.50 23.05
N PRO A 60 16.56 12.21 23.22
CA PRO A 60 16.52 11.25 22.13
C PRO A 60 15.36 11.55 21.16
N LYS A 61 15.56 11.28 19.86
CA LYS A 61 14.47 11.26 18.88
C LYS A 61 13.54 10.08 19.18
N ILE A 62 12.30 10.38 19.55
CA ILE A 62 11.29 9.36 19.88
C ILE A 62 11.02 8.49 18.66
N GLN A 63 11.07 7.17 18.86
CA GLN A 63 10.69 6.19 17.85
C GLN A 63 9.27 5.69 18.07
N HIS A 64 8.62 5.30 16.98
CA HIS A 64 7.24 4.76 16.97
C HIS A 64 6.20 5.73 17.54
N LEU A 65 6.45 7.03 17.41
CA LEU A 65 5.46 8.06 17.69
C LEU A 65 4.56 8.24 16.46
N VAL A 66 3.25 8.27 16.68
CA VAL A 66 2.29 8.65 15.63
C VAL A 66 2.49 10.13 15.32
N THR A 67 2.80 10.45 14.07
CA THR A 67 3.05 11.83 13.60
C THR A 67 2.17 12.14 12.39
N PRO A 68 1.85 13.43 12.13
CA PRO A 68 1.07 13.82 10.95
C PRO A 68 1.64 13.26 9.64
N ARG A 69 2.97 13.21 9.53
CA ARG A 69 3.67 12.60 8.38
C ARG A 69 3.36 11.11 8.22
N VAL A 70 3.34 10.33 9.30
CA VAL A 70 2.98 8.90 9.25
C VAL A 70 1.52 8.72 8.80
N LEU A 71 0.62 9.59 9.28
CA LEU A 71 -0.78 9.59 8.85
C LEU A 71 -0.91 9.93 7.36
N GLN A 72 -0.21 10.97 6.91
CA GLN A 72 -0.17 11.36 5.50
C GLN A 72 0.35 10.23 4.60
N HIS A 73 1.45 9.57 4.98
CA HIS A 73 2.01 8.44 4.24
C HIS A 73 1.02 7.26 4.16
N LYS A 74 0.25 7.03 5.23
CA LYS A 74 -0.80 6.00 5.26
C LYS A 74 -1.95 6.37 4.32
N CYS A 75 -2.44 7.60 4.37
CA CYS A 75 -3.49 8.10 3.48
C CYS A 75 -3.05 8.03 2.01
N TRP A 76 -1.83 8.47 1.69
CA TRP A 76 -1.27 8.42 0.35
C TRP A 76 -1.20 6.98 -0.20
N ARG A 77 -0.74 6.03 0.61
CA ARG A 77 -0.71 4.61 0.22
C ARG A 77 -2.10 4.06 -0.12
N ILE A 78 -3.12 4.45 0.65
CA ILE A 78 -4.50 4.05 0.39
C ILE A 78 -5.01 4.70 -0.90
N ALA A 79 -4.71 5.98 -1.11
CA ALA A 79 -5.09 6.70 -2.33
C ALA A 79 -4.50 6.06 -3.59
N LEU A 80 -3.21 5.73 -3.58
CA LEU A 80 -2.55 5.04 -4.69
C LEU A 80 -3.21 3.69 -5.00
N LYS A 81 -3.53 2.89 -3.97
CA LYS A 81 -4.24 1.62 -4.16
C LYS A 81 -5.59 1.83 -4.86
N LYS A 82 -6.36 2.83 -4.43
CA LYS A 82 -7.64 3.18 -5.04
C LYS A 82 -7.46 3.61 -6.50
N GLN A 83 -6.46 4.45 -6.79
CA GLN A 83 -6.14 4.88 -8.15
C GLN A 83 -5.80 3.68 -9.04
N HIS A 84 -4.90 2.79 -8.61
CA HIS A 84 -4.54 1.60 -9.40
C HIS A 84 -5.74 0.68 -9.65
N THR A 85 -6.60 0.48 -8.65
CA THR A 85 -7.83 -0.32 -8.83
C THR A 85 -8.77 0.32 -9.85
N GLN A 86 -8.93 1.65 -9.79
CA GLN A 86 -9.76 2.39 -10.73
C GLN A 86 -9.22 2.31 -12.16
N GLU A 87 -7.92 2.55 -12.35
CA GLU A 87 -7.26 2.44 -13.65
C GLU A 87 -7.41 1.04 -14.26
N ASN A 88 -7.23 -0.01 -13.45
CA ASN A 88 -7.37 -1.38 -13.94
C ASN A 88 -8.81 -1.69 -14.34
N LYS A 89 -9.80 -1.17 -13.60
CA LYS A 89 -11.22 -1.32 -13.93
C LYS A 89 -11.56 -0.60 -15.25
N GLU A 90 -11.03 0.60 -15.44
CA GLU A 90 -11.21 1.39 -16.68
C GLU A 90 -10.57 0.69 -17.88
N LYS A 91 -9.31 0.26 -17.76
CA LYS A 91 -8.60 -0.50 -18.81
C LYS A 91 -9.34 -1.79 -19.18
N ALA A 92 -9.84 -2.53 -18.19
CA ALA A 92 -10.62 -3.74 -18.44
C ALA A 92 -11.93 -3.44 -19.18
N ALA A 93 -12.64 -2.37 -18.79
CA ALA A 93 -13.87 -1.95 -19.45
C ALA A 93 -13.61 -1.48 -20.90
N GLU A 94 -12.52 -0.75 -21.13
CA GLU A 94 -12.10 -0.32 -22.46
C GLU A 94 -11.74 -1.51 -23.36
N TYR A 95 -10.96 -2.45 -22.85
CA TYR A 95 -10.61 -3.67 -23.57
C TYR A 95 -11.84 -4.52 -23.90
N ALA A 96 -12.78 -4.67 -22.96
CA ALA A 96 -14.03 -5.40 -23.19
C ALA A 96 -14.87 -4.76 -24.31
N LYS A 97 -14.95 -3.41 -24.37
CA LYS A 97 -15.63 -2.68 -25.46
C LYS A 97 -14.95 -2.94 -26.80
N LEU A 98 -13.62 -2.88 -26.85
CA LEU A 98 -12.85 -3.15 -28.07
C LEU A 98 -13.10 -4.58 -28.57
N LEU A 99 -13.06 -5.55 -27.65
CA LEU A 99 -13.27 -6.97 -27.97
C LEU A 99 -14.68 -7.21 -28.51
N ALA A 100 -15.71 -6.63 -27.88
CA ALA A 100 -17.10 -6.71 -28.36
C ALA A 100 -17.25 -6.17 -29.80
N LYS A 101 -16.60 -5.03 -30.11
CA LYS A 101 -16.58 -4.45 -31.46
C LYS A 101 -15.93 -5.42 -32.47
N ARG A 102 -14.76 -5.97 -32.15
CA ARG A 102 -14.03 -6.91 -33.03
C ARG A 102 -14.81 -8.20 -33.28
N MET A 103 -15.45 -8.73 -32.25
CA MET A 103 -16.29 -9.94 -32.37
C MET A 103 -17.53 -9.69 -33.23
N LYS A 104 -18.15 -8.51 -33.11
CA LYS A 104 -19.26 -8.10 -33.96
C LYS A 104 -18.84 -8.00 -35.43
N GLU A 105 -17.74 -7.28 -35.71
CA GLU A 105 -17.19 -7.16 -37.08
C GLU A 105 -16.84 -8.53 -37.68
N ALA A 106 -16.24 -9.44 -36.91
CA ALA A 106 -15.92 -10.79 -37.37
C ALA A 106 -17.18 -11.62 -37.68
N LYS A 107 -18.22 -11.49 -36.84
CA LYS A 107 -19.51 -12.15 -37.05
C LYS A 107 -20.20 -11.64 -38.31
N GLU A 108 -20.22 -10.32 -38.52
CA GLU A 108 -20.79 -9.70 -39.72
C GLU A 108 -20.07 -10.16 -41.00
N LYS A 109 -18.73 -10.18 -40.99
CA LYS A 109 -17.93 -10.73 -42.11
C LYS A 109 -18.23 -12.19 -42.39
N CYS A 110 -18.37 -13.02 -41.34
CA CYS A 110 -18.73 -14.43 -41.49
C CYS A 110 -20.12 -14.58 -42.12
N GLN A 111 -21.11 -13.80 -41.64
CA GLN A 111 -22.46 -13.78 -42.20
C GLN A 111 -22.48 -13.34 -43.67
N GLU A 112 -21.70 -12.32 -44.02
CA GLU A 112 -21.57 -11.85 -45.41
C GLU A 112 -21.01 -12.94 -46.33
N GLN A 113 -19.97 -13.67 -45.89
CA GLN A 113 -19.41 -14.79 -46.64
C GLN A 113 -20.42 -15.94 -46.82
N ILE A 114 -21.19 -16.26 -45.77
CA ILE A 114 -22.25 -17.27 -45.85
C ILE A 114 -23.34 -16.82 -46.83
N ALA A 115 -23.76 -15.55 -46.78
CA ALA A 115 -24.75 -15.00 -47.70
C ALA A 115 -24.27 -15.02 -49.15
N LYS A 116 -23.00 -14.65 -49.39
CA LYS A 116 -22.34 -14.77 -50.70
C LYS A 116 -22.35 -16.21 -51.20
N ARG A 117 -21.95 -17.17 -50.36
CA ARG A 117 -21.96 -18.60 -50.71
C ARG A 117 -23.37 -19.08 -51.07
N ARG A 118 -24.39 -18.74 -50.26
CA ARG A 118 -25.80 -19.10 -50.54
C ARG A 118 -26.28 -18.53 -51.87
N ARG A 119 -25.97 -17.26 -52.16
CA ARG A 119 -26.33 -16.60 -53.42
C ARG A 119 -25.67 -17.26 -54.64
N LEU A 120 -24.39 -17.62 -54.53
CA LEU A 120 -23.69 -18.33 -55.61
C LEU A 120 -24.27 -19.74 -55.83
N SER A 121 -24.60 -20.46 -54.75
CA SER A 121 -25.24 -21.78 -54.83
C SER A 121 -26.63 -21.71 -55.46
N SER A 122 -27.45 -20.70 -55.13
CA SER A 122 -28.78 -20.54 -55.74
C SER A 122 -28.70 -20.19 -57.22
N LEU A 123 -27.78 -19.31 -57.61
CA LEU A 123 -27.56 -18.95 -59.03
C LEU A 123 -27.14 -20.18 -59.85
N ARG A 124 -26.23 -21.01 -59.31
CA ARG A 124 -25.81 -22.26 -59.97
C ARG A 124 -26.95 -23.27 -60.10
N ALA A 125 -27.83 -23.37 -59.10
CA ALA A 125 -28.98 -24.25 -59.16
C ALA A 125 -30.04 -23.79 -60.18
N SER A 126 -30.20 -22.48 -60.38
CA SER A 126 -31.08 -21.96 -61.44
C SER A 126 -30.54 -22.20 -62.85
N THR A 127 -29.23 -22.03 -63.07
CA THR A 127 -28.64 -22.25 -64.41
C THR A 127 -28.67 -23.72 -64.83
N SER A 128 -28.42 -24.65 -63.90
CA SER A 128 -28.52 -26.08 -64.21
C SER A 128 -29.95 -26.53 -64.52
N LYS A 129 -30.95 -25.87 -63.92
CA LYS A 129 -32.38 -26.14 -64.19
C LYS A 129 -32.79 -25.65 -65.58
N SER A 130 -32.31 -24.49 -66.02
CA SER A 130 -32.58 -23.99 -67.38
C SER A 130 -31.92 -24.85 -68.45
N GLU A 131 -30.68 -25.29 -68.26
CA GLU A 131 -29.98 -26.17 -69.21
C GLU A 131 -30.63 -27.56 -69.33
N SER A 132 -31.17 -28.09 -68.23
CA SER A 132 -31.92 -29.35 -68.23
C SER A 132 -33.27 -29.25 -68.95
N SER A 133 -33.86 -28.06 -69.04
CA SER A 133 -35.19 -27.86 -69.64
C SER A 133 -35.11 -27.55 -71.14
N GLN A 134 -33.91 -27.38 -71.69
CA GLN A 134 -33.63 -27.12 -73.10
C GLN A 134 -33.15 -28.38 -73.86
N LYS A 135 -33.18 -29.56 -73.23
CA LYS A 135 -32.92 -30.87 -73.85
C LYS A 135 -34.20 -31.67 -74.01
#